data_AF-A0A5K1ATF8-F1
#
_entry.id   AF-A0A5K1ATF8-F1
#
_cell.length_a   1.000
_cell.length_b   1.000
_cell.length_c   1.000
_cell.angle_alpha   90.00
_cell.angle_beta   90.00
_cell.angle_gamma   90.00
#
_symmetry.space_group_name_H-M   'P 1'
#
loop_
_entity.id
_entity.type
_entity.pdbx_description
1 polymer ?
#
loop_
_entity_poly.entity_id
_entity_poly.type
_entity_poly.pdbx_seq_one_letter_code
_entity_poly.pdbx_strand_id
1 'polypeptide(L)' 'RALLLWTLEPAERDAFLADQTIRKWDPKNHVLIELACARSPKELILAREAYHARFKRSIEEDVAPHVKSGYRK' A
#
# COMPACT_ATOMS: atom_id res chain seq x y z
N ARG A 1 2.08 -18.78 4.07
CA ARG A 1 2.15 -17.51 3.31
C ARG A 1 3.46 -16.71 3.52
N ALA A 2 4.39 -17.16 4.38
CA ALA A 2 5.64 -16.44 4.64
C ALA A 2 6.66 -16.52 3.48
N LEU A 3 6.78 -17.67 2.81
CA LEU A 3 7.73 -17.86 1.70
C LEU A 3 7.45 -16.96 0.49
N LEU A 4 6.17 -16.78 0.12
CA LEU A 4 5.75 -15.90 -0.98
C LEU A 4 6.07 -14.42 -0.73
N LEU A 5 5.99 -13.97 0.53
CA LEU A 5 6.37 -12.60 0.88
C LEU A 5 7.88 -12.43 0.81
N TRP A 6 8.66 -13.45 1.23
CA TRP A 6 10.12 -13.44 1.19
C TRP A 6 10.72 -13.47 -0.22
N THR A 7 10.04 -14.05 -1.20
CA THR A 7 10.49 -14.05 -2.62
C THR A 7 10.25 -12.73 -3.34
N LEU A 8 9.32 -11.92 -2.87
CA LEU A 8 9.00 -10.62 -3.47
C LEU A 8 9.98 -9.57 -2.99
N GLU A 9 10.38 -8.68 -3.90
CA GLU A 9 11.13 -7.49 -3.54
C GLU A 9 10.34 -6.69 -2.49
N PRO A 10 11.01 -5.98 -1.57
CA PRO A 10 10.34 -5.21 -0.52
C PRO A 10 9.23 -4.29 -1.07
N ALA A 11 9.47 -3.63 -2.20
CA ALA A 11 8.52 -2.76 -2.86
C ALA A 11 7.28 -3.50 -3.40
N GLU A 12 7.46 -4.67 -4.02
CA GLU A 12 6.34 -5.49 -4.52
C GLU A 12 5.50 -6.06 -3.39
N ARG A 13 6.15 -6.43 -2.27
CA ARG A 13 5.49 -6.91 -1.06
C ARG A 13 4.59 -5.83 -0.47
N ASP A 14 5.13 -4.63 -0.34
CA ASP A 14 4.43 -3.47 0.19
C ASP A 14 3.25 -3.09 -0.72
N ALA A 15 3.45 -3.10 -2.04
CA ALA A 15 2.39 -2.90 -3.01
C ALA A 15 1.27 -3.96 -2.90
N PHE A 16 1.62 -5.23 -2.74
CA PHE A 16 0.65 -6.30 -2.57
C PHE A 16 -0.15 -6.15 -1.27
N LEU A 17 0.51 -5.80 -0.16
CA LEU A 17 -0.14 -5.57 1.13
C LEU A 17 -1.08 -4.36 1.08
N ALA A 18 -0.69 -3.30 0.37
CA ALA A 18 -1.56 -2.15 0.13
C ALA A 18 -2.82 -2.55 -0.65
N ASP A 19 -2.72 -3.28 -1.78
CA ASP A 19 -3.89 -3.72 -2.56
C ASP A 19 -4.81 -4.65 -1.73
N GLN A 20 -4.23 -5.59 -0.98
CA GLN A 20 -5.00 -6.47 -0.08
C GLN A 20 -5.81 -5.65 0.93
N THR A 21 -5.19 -4.64 1.52
CA THR A 21 -5.79 -3.79 2.56
C THR A 21 -6.87 -2.89 1.98
N ILE A 22 -6.63 -2.31 0.79
CA ILE A 22 -7.60 -1.44 0.14
C ILE A 22 -8.82 -2.23 -0.36
N ARG A 23 -8.60 -3.41 -0.97
CA ARG A 23 -9.71 -4.28 -1.43
C ARG A 23 -10.57 -4.82 -0.28
N LYS A 24 -9.96 -5.04 0.88
CA LYS A 24 -10.64 -5.50 2.10
C LYS A 24 -10.61 -4.38 3.14
N TRP A 25 -11.10 -3.21 2.74
CA TRP A 25 -11.08 -2.05 3.61
C TRP A 25 -11.74 -2.34 4.95
N ASP A 26 -10.94 -2.27 6.01
CA ASP A 26 -11.38 -2.37 7.39
C ASP A 26 -10.70 -1.21 8.15
N PRO A 27 -11.47 -0.30 8.79
CA PRO A 27 -10.91 0.79 9.59
C PRO A 27 -9.97 0.32 10.72
N LYS A 28 -10.07 -0.94 11.14
CA LYS A 28 -9.20 -1.55 12.15
C LYS A 28 -7.87 -2.05 11.58
N ASN A 29 -7.72 -2.06 10.26
CA ASN A 29 -6.51 -2.53 9.61
C ASN A 29 -5.49 -1.37 9.50
N HIS A 30 -4.40 -1.49 10.26
CA HIS A 30 -3.36 -0.46 10.33
C HIS A 30 -2.23 -0.64 9.32
N VAL A 31 -2.29 -1.64 8.42
CA VAL A 31 -1.22 -1.95 7.47
C VAL A 31 -0.80 -0.75 6.61
N LEU A 32 -1.75 0.06 6.12
CA LEU A 32 -1.40 1.26 5.34
C LEU A 32 -0.69 2.33 6.19
N ILE A 33 -1.06 2.46 7.46
CA ILE A 33 -0.44 3.39 8.41
C ILE A 33 0.98 2.90 8.73
N GLU A 34 1.15 1.62 9.01
CA GLU A 34 2.45 1.00 9.26
C GLU A 34 3.38 1.15 8.04
N LEU A 35 2.89 0.91 6.83
CA LEU A 35 3.67 1.12 5.60
C LEU A 35 4.13 2.59 5.48
N ALA A 36 3.23 3.54 5.73
CA ALA A 36 3.52 4.96 5.62
C ALA A 36 4.51 5.44 6.71
N CYS A 37 4.45 4.89 7.91
CA CYS A 37 5.29 5.30 9.04
C CYS A 37 6.63 4.55 9.12
N ALA A 38 6.69 3.29 8.70
CA ALA A 38 7.87 2.43 8.84
C ALA A 38 8.81 2.49 7.63
N ARG A 39 8.34 2.96 6.47
CA ARG A 39 9.14 3.03 5.24
C ARG A 39 9.76 4.40 5.05
N SER A 40 10.98 4.40 4.52
CA SER A 40 11.63 5.62 4.06
C SER A 40 10.92 6.19 2.83
N PRO A 41 11.06 7.50 2.54
CA PRO A 41 10.45 8.12 1.35
C PRO A 41 10.82 7.41 0.04
N LYS A 42 12.06 6.92 -0.07
CA LYS A 42 12.53 6.18 -1.24
C LYS A 42 11.81 4.83 -1.40
N GLU A 43 11.62 4.11 -0.30
CA GLU A 43 10.88 2.83 -0.32
C GLU A 43 9.41 3.04 -0.67
N LEU A 44 8.79 4.12 -0.19
CA LEU A 44 7.42 4.47 -0.56
C LEU A 44 7.25 4.77 -2.05
N ILE A 45 8.23 5.45 -2.67
CA ILE A 45 8.22 5.69 -4.12
C ILE A 45 8.32 4.36 -4.88
N LEU A 46 9.24 3.48 -4.49
CA LEU A 46 9.39 2.17 -5.11
C LEU A 46 8.12 1.32 -4.95
N ALA A 47 7.48 1.36 -3.77
CA ALA A 47 6.22 0.66 -3.54
C ALA A 47 5.08 1.19 -4.43
N ARG A 48 5.01 2.51 -4.65
CA ARG A 48 4.06 3.13 -5.59
C ARG A 48 4.32 2.70 -7.03
N GLU A 49 5.58 2.70 -7.46
CA GLU A 49 5.97 2.24 -8.80
C GLU A 49 5.63 0.77 -9.01
N ALA A 50 5.96 -0.09 -8.03
CA ALA A 50 5.63 -1.51 -8.07
C ALA A 50 4.12 -1.76 -8.08
N TYR A 51 3.36 -1.00 -7.30
CA TYR A 51 1.89 -1.07 -7.29
C TYR A 51 1.30 -0.68 -8.64
N HIS A 52 1.77 0.45 -9.20
CA HIS A 52 1.31 0.92 -10.51
C HIS A 52 1.71 -0.07 -11.62
N ALA A 53 2.93 -0.62 -11.58
CA ALA A 53 3.39 -1.62 -12.53
C ALA A 53 2.50 -2.88 -12.50
N ARG A 54 2.13 -3.35 -11.31
CA ARG A 54 1.41 -4.60 -11.07
C ARG A 54 -0.11 -4.49 -11.23
N PHE A 55 -0.71 -3.41 -10.75
CA PHE A 55 -2.17 -3.24 -10.69
C PHE A 55 -2.71 -2.18 -11.64
N LYS A 56 -1.85 -1.44 -12.35
CA LYS A 56 -2.22 -0.38 -13.30
C LYS A 56 -3.11 0.71 -12.70
N ARG A 57 -2.95 0.97 -11.40
CA ARG A 57 -3.72 1.93 -10.59
C ARG A 57 -2.78 2.68 -9.65
N SER A 58 -3.21 3.84 -9.16
CA SER A 58 -2.50 4.58 -8.10
C SER A 58 -3.00 4.16 -6.71
N ILE A 59 -2.06 4.00 -5.76
CA ILE A 59 -2.39 3.74 -4.35
C ILE A 59 -3.21 4.90 -3.78
N GLU A 60 -2.86 6.13 -4.13
CA GLU A 60 -3.51 7.35 -3.64
C GLU A 60 -4.97 7.40 -4.09
N GLU A 61 -5.22 7.09 -5.37
CA GLU A 61 -6.56 7.06 -5.95
C GLU A 61 -7.42 5.95 -5.35
N ASP A 62 -6.84 4.76 -5.12
CA ASP A 62 -7.53 3.62 -4.52
C ASP A 62 -7.83 3.87 -3.02
N VAL A 63 -7.01 4.66 -2.32
CA VAL A 63 -7.21 5.02 -0.90
C VAL A 63 -8.20 6.18 -0.72
N ALA A 64 -8.26 7.13 -1.67
CA ALA A 64 -9.07 8.35 -1.53
C ALA A 64 -10.57 8.13 -1.19
N PRO A 65 -11.29 7.14 -1.74
CA PRO A 65 -12.70 6.88 -1.40
C PRO A 65 -12.91 6.45 0.06
N HIS A 66 -11.87 5.90 0.66
CA HIS A 66 -11.92 5.28 1.98
C HIS A 66 -11.52 6.24 3.11
N VAL A 67 -10.87 7.36 2.76
CA VAL A 67 -10.46 8.41 3.70
C VAL A 67 -11.60 9.42 3.81
N LYS A 68 -12.16 9.57 5.03
CA LYS A 68 -13.15 10.62 5.30
C LYS A 68 -12.58 11.99 4.92
N SER A 69 -13.41 12.80 4.25
CA SER A 69 -13.01 14.05 3.57
C SER A 69 -12.22 15.08 4.40
N GLY A 70 -12.14 14.96 5.73
CA GLY A 70 -11.39 15.88 6.60
C GLY A 70 -9.88 15.65 6.70
N TYR A 71 -9.35 14.54 6.16
CA TYR A 71 -7.92 14.20 6.21
C TYR A 71 -7.20 14.33 4.86
N ARG A 72 -7.86 14.90 3.84
CA ARG A 72 -7.25 15.17 2.53
C ARG A 72 -6.53 16.52 2.58
N LYS A 73 -5.21 16.53 2.41
CA LYS A 73 -4.39 17.72 2.15
C LYS A 73 -3.43 17.46 1.02
#